data_AF-M7RFX4-F1
#
_entry.id   AF-M7RFX4-F1
#
_cell.length_a   1.000
_cell.length_b   1.000
_cell.length_c   1.000
_cell.angle_alpha   90.00
_cell.angle_beta   90.00
_cell.angle_gamma   90.00
#
_symmetry.space_group_name_H-M   'P 1'
#
loop_
_entity.id
_entity.type
_entity.pdbx_description
1 polymer ?
#
loop_
_entity_poly.entity_id
_entity_poly.type
_entity_poly.pdbx_seq_one_letter_code
_entity_poly.pdbx_strand_id
1 'polypeptide(L)'
;MMAVRLTFDGQKLTWPGIGIFKATTGLPDLQWPDKQCVPDAAIPEGNYKLFIQFQGEAPIRNAADCDLGPSWGWSTIPRGQAAGTCEIYWANWGYNRIRLESADEKTRKACGGKRGGFYIHDSTKGYSHGCIEVEPVFFRILKQETEKENGEKTFTVNVKYVSGQQTNGGTKQ
;
A
#
# COMPACT_ATOMS: atom_id res chain seq x y z
N MET A 1 0.01 19.75 15.58
CA MET A 1 -0.03 18.28 15.46
C MET A 1 1.19 17.85 14.65
N MET A 2 2.01 16.92 15.14
CA MET A 2 3.17 16.46 14.37
C MET A 2 2.67 15.50 13.29
N ALA A 3 2.96 15.79 12.02
CA ALA A 3 2.58 14.94 10.91
C ALA A 3 3.20 13.55 11.07
N VAL A 4 2.39 12.49 11.01
CA VAL A 4 2.88 11.12 11.09
C VAL A 4 3.64 10.78 9.81
N ARG A 5 4.88 10.33 9.98
CA ARG A 5 5.78 9.94 8.88
C ARG A 5 6.22 8.49 9.03
N LEU A 6 5.77 7.67 8.11
CA LEU A 6 6.22 6.29 7.94
C LEU A 6 7.45 6.27 7.01
N THR A 7 8.33 5.29 7.20
CA THR A 7 9.45 5.02 6.30
C THR A 7 9.33 3.60 5.76
N PHE A 8 9.28 3.44 4.44
CA PHE A 8 9.32 2.14 3.78
C PHE A 8 10.68 1.96 3.10
N ASP A 9 11.42 0.93 3.51
CA ASP A 9 12.79 0.68 3.05
C ASP A 9 12.92 -0.41 1.97
N GLY A 10 11.79 -0.91 1.48
CA GLY A 10 11.70 -2.05 0.57
C GLY A 10 11.31 -3.36 1.26
N GLN A 11 11.62 -3.53 2.55
CA GLN A 11 11.29 -4.74 3.32
C GLN A 11 10.49 -4.45 4.58
N LYS A 12 10.57 -3.22 5.09
CA LYS A 12 9.98 -2.82 6.36
C LYS A 12 9.30 -1.48 6.23
N LEU A 13 8.09 -1.40 6.75
CA LEU A 13 7.38 -0.15 7.01
C LEU A 13 7.57 0.21 8.49
N THR A 14 8.32 1.27 8.75
CA THR A 14 8.58 1.77 10.10
C THR A 14 7.60 2.88 10.43
N TRP A 15 6.87 2.71 11.54
CA TRP A 15 6.06 3.75 12.17
C TRP A 15 6.75 4.17 13.48
N PRO A 16 7.41 5.35 13.50
CA PRO A 16 8.12 5.83 14.69
C PRO A 16 7.23 5.85 15.94
N GLY A 17 7.70 5.22 17.02
CA GLY A 17 6.99 5.13 18.30
C GLY A 17 5.87 4.09 18.35
N ILE A 18 5.53 3.43 17.23
CA ILE A 18 4.44 2.45 17.17
C ILE A 18 4.94 1.06 16.80
N GLY A 19 5.76 0.92 15.76
CA GLY A 19 6.26 -0.40 15.37
C GLY A 19 6.99 -0.45 14.03
N ILE A 20 7.46 -1.65 13.70
CA ILE A 20 8.09 -1.99 12.42
C ILE A 20 7.32 -3.17 11.85
N PHE A 21 6.89 -3.05 10.60
CA PHE A 21 6.04 -4.02 9.94
C PHE A 21 6.74 -4.59 8.71
N LYS A 22 6.62 -5.89 8.47
CA LYS A 22 7.05 -6.50 7.20
C LYS A 22 6.29 -5.87 6.05
N ALA A 23 6.99 -5.54 4.97
CA ALA A 23 6.40 -4.96 3.78
C ALA A 23 7.14 -5.40 2.51
N THR A 24 6.41 -5.46 1.40
CA THR A 24 6.91 -5.96 0.11
C THR A 24 6.35 -5.11 -1.03
N THR A 25 7.13 -4.93 -2.10
CA THR A 25 6.64 -4.27 -3.32
C THR A 25 7.26 -4.88 -4.58
N GLY A 26 6.50 -4.87 -5.67
CA GLY A 26 6.90 -5.38 -6.97
C GLY A 26 6.60 -6.86 -7.18
N LEU A 27 6.52 -7.27 -8.45
CA LEU A 27 6.36 -8.66 -8.89
C LEU A 27 7.58 -9.53 -8.55
N PRO A 28 7.45 -10.87 -8.41
CA PRO A 28 8.50 -11.79 -7.93
C PRO A 28 9.89 -11.66 -8.59
N ASP A 29 10.01 -11.20 -9.83
CA ASP A 29 11.30 -10.98 -10.51
C ASP A 29 11.73 -9.50 -10.60
N LEU A 30 10.87 -8.60 -10.10
CA LEU A 30 11.03 -7.14 -10.18
C LEU A 30 11.13 -6.49 -8.78
N GLN A 31 11.39 -7.28 -7.74
CA GLN A 31 11.50 -6.82 -6.35
C GLN A 31 12.89 -6.25 -6.05
N TRP A 32 13.31 -5.27 -6.84
CA TRP A 32 14.61 -4.62 -6.71
C TRP A 32 14.50 -3.09 -6.90
N PRO A 33 15.26 -2.29 -6.11
CA PRO A 33 15.21 -0.82 -6.20
C PRO A 33 15.53 -0.25 -7.58
N ASP A 34 16.44 -0.88 -8.33
CA ASP A 34 16.84 -0.46 -9.69
C ASP A 34 15.75 -0.72 -10.74
N LYS A 35 14.74 -1.55 -10.42
CA LYS A 35 13.60 -1.85 -11.29
C LYS A 35 12.41 -0.93 -11.09
N GLN A 36 12.46 0.02 -10.17
CA GLN A 36 11.31 0.86 -9.79
C GLN A 36 10.60 1.59 -10.96
N CYS A 37 11.29 1.77 -12.10
CA CYS A 37 10.71 2.39 -13.29
C CYS A 37 10.18 1.41 -14.35
N VAL A 38 10.28 0.09 -14.11
CA VAL A 38 9.64 -0.95 -14.92
C VAL A 38 8.16 -1.06 -14.49
N PRO A 39 7.18 -1.24 -15.39
CA PRO A 39 5.79 -1.52 -15.01
C PRO A 39 5.67 -2.67 -14.00
N ASP A 40 4.72 -2.56 -13.05
CA ASP A 40 4.45 -3.53 -11.97
C ASP A 40 5.60 -3.90 -11.03
N ALA A 41 6.80 -3.36 -11.25
CA ALA A 41 7.92 -3.43 -10.31
C ALA A 41 7.66 -2.59 -9.05
N ALA A 42 8.62 -2.64 -8.13
CA ALA A 42 8.66 -1.86 -6.90
C ALA A 42 8.15 -0.42 -7.10
N ILE A 43 7.38 0.09 -6.13
CA ILE A 43 6.91 1.48 -6.14
C ILE A 43 8.12 2.44 -6.29
N PRO A 44 8.03 3.55 -7.04
CA PRO A 44 9.13 4.51 -7.10
C PRO A 44 9.49 5.09 -5.72
N GLU A 45 10.77 5.38 -5.49
CA GLU A 45 11.20 6.13 -4.32
C GLU A 45 10.62 7.54 -4.33
N GLY A 46 10.24 8.02 -3.16
CA GLY A 46 9.60 9.32 -3.04
C GLY A 46 8.78 9.47 -1.77
N ASN A 47 8.03 10.56 -1.71
CA ASN A 47 7.12 10.84 -0.61
C ASN A 47 5.68 10.67 -1.10
N TYR A 48 4.91 9.87 -0.38
CA TYR A 48 3.51 9.60 -0.66
C TYR A 48 2.64 10.05 0.51
N LYS A 49 1.40 10.44 0.23
CA LYS A 49 0.37 10.74 1.23
C LYS A 49 -0.62 9.59 1.28
N LEU A 50 -1.03 9.27 2.49
CA LEU A 50 -2.11 8.35 2.83
C LEU A 50 -3.21 9.16 3.50
N PHE A 51 -4.42 9.13 2.94
CA PHE A 51 -5.60 9.58 3.65
C PHE A 51 -6.16 8.40 4.43
N ILE A 52 -6.21 8.48 5.75
CA ILE A 52 -6.54 7.32 6.61
C ILE A 52 -7.99 7.33 7.10
N GLN A 53 -8.78 8.30 6.64
CA GLN A 53 -10.23 8.31 6.86
C GLN A 53 -10.85 7.07 6.21
N PHE A 54 -11.61 6.31 7.00
CA PHE A 54 -12.36 5.16 6.52
C PHE A 54 -13.54 5.60 5.62
N GLN A 55 -13.65 4.98 4.45
CA GLN A 55 -14.63 5.30 3.41
C GLN A 55 -15.59 4.14 3.11
N GLY A 56 -15.55 3.06 3.91
CA GLY A 56 -16.35 1.87 3.67
C GLY A 56 -15.69 0.88 2.71
N GLU A 57 -16.51 0.09 2.04
CA GLU A 57 -16.06 -0.93 1.10
C GLU A 57 -15.61 -0.32 -0.24
N ALA A 58 -14.59 -0.92 -0.85
CA ALA A 58 -14.09 -0.55 -2.17
C ALA A 58 -15.18 -0.69 -3.25
N PRO A 59 -15.40 0.33 -4.11
CA PRO A 59 -16.39 0.23 -5.16
C PRO A 59 -15.98 -0.79 -6.21
N ILE A 60 -16.93 -1.58 -6.70
CA ILE A 60 -16.72 -2.51 -7.81
C ILE A 60 -16.92 -1.72 -9.11
N ARG A 61 -15.84 -1.56 -9.90
CA ARG A 61 -15.90 -0.85 -11.19
C ARG A 61 -16.42 -1.77 -12.29
N ASN A 62 -15.92 -3.00 -12.34
CA ASN A 62 -16.42 -4.04 -13.25
C ASN A 62 -16.35 -5.41 -12.57
N ALA A 63 -17.51 -6.02 -12.34
CA ALA A 63 -17.60 -7.34 -11.72
C ALA A 63 -17.17 -8.47 -12.67
N ALA A 64 -17.30 -8.30 -14.00
CA ALA A 64 -16.89 -9.31 -14.97
C ALA A 64 -15.36 -9.51 -15.00
N ASP A 65 -14.62 -8.42 -14.78
CA ASP A 65 -13.15 -8.40 -14.79
C ASP A 65 -12.55 -8.44 -13.37
N CYS A 66 -13.40 -8.58 -12.34
CA CYS A 66 -13.01 -8.47 -10.92
C CYS A 66 -12.19 -7.22 -10.61
N ASP A 67 -12.64 -6.11 -11.16
CA ASP A 67 -11.94 -4.84 -11.16
C ASP A 67 -12.55 -3.88 -10.14
N LEU A 68 -11.75 -3.56 -9.11
CA LEU A 68 -12.12 -2.62 -8.07
C LEU A 68 -11.79 -1.20 -8.53
N GLY A 69 -12.77 -0.31 -8.43
CA GLY A 69 -12.59 1.11 -8.71
C GLY A 69 -11.65 1.78 -7.71
N PRO A 70 -11.15 2.97 -8.01
CA PRO A 70 -10.31 3.72 -7.09
C PRO A 70 -11.08 4.11 -5.81
N SER A 71 -10.40 4.10 -4.67
CA SER A 71 -10.92 4.66 -3.40
C SER A 71 -10.02 5.80 -2.90
N TRP A 72 -10.63 6.80 -2.25
CA TRP A 72 -9.93 7.94 -1.66
C TRP A 72 -9.88 7.81 -0.15
N GLY A 73 -8.90 7.08 0.33
CA GLY A 73 -8.68 6.87 1.77
C GLY A 73 -8.63 5.39 2.11
N TRP A 74 -8.96 5.04 3.35
CA TRP A 74 -9.03 3.65 3.78
C TRP A 74 -10.34 3.00 3.34
N SER A 75 -10.25 1.89 2.63
CA SER A 75 -11.39 1.03 2.27
C SER A 75 -11.13 -0.44 2.58
N THR A 76 -12.19 -1.19 2.86
CA THR A 76 -12.15 -2.66 2.88
C THR A 76 -12.34 -3.25 1.49
N ILE A 77 -11.85 -4.46 1.28
CA ILE A 77 -12.06 -5.25 0.05
C ILE A 77 -13.35 -6.08 0.24
N PRO A 78 -14.28 -6.13 -0.74
CA PRO A 78 -15.46 -6.98 -0.64
C PRO A 78 -15.07 -8.46 -0.52
N ARG A 79 -15.82 -9.22 0.30
CA ARG A 79 -15.58 -10.65 0.56
C ARG A 79 -16.87 -11.47 0.53
N GLY A 80 -16.73 -12.78 0.37
CA GLY A 80 -17.83 -13.74 0.48
C GLY A 80 -18.93 -13.47 -0.55
N GLN A 81 -20.17 -13.30 -0.09
CA GLN A 81 -21.31 -13.05 -0.97
C GLN A 81 -21.15 -11.76 -1.79
N ALA A 82 -20.55 -10.71 -1.21
CA ALA A 82 -20.31 -9.45 -1.93
C ALA A 82 -19.22 -9.61 -3.02
N ALA A 83 -18.29 -10.55 -2.83
CA ALA A 83 -17.25 -10.86 -3.81
C ALA A 83 -17.71 -11.81 -4.91
N GLY A 84 -18.64 -12.73 -4.61
CA GLY A 84 -19.11 -13.72 -5.58
C GLY A 84 -17.95 -14.48 -6.21
N THR A 85 -17.90 -14.52 -7.54
CA THR A 85 -16.82 -15.18 -8.30
C THR A 85 -15.47 -14.46 -8.20
N CYS A 86 -15.45 -13.20 -7.74
CA CYS A 86 -14.23 -12.41 -7.61
C CYS A 86 -13.45 -12.64 -6.31
N GLU A 87 -13.98 -13.45 -5.38
CA GLU A 87 -13.35 -13.75 -4.09
C GLU A 87 -11.89 -14.19 -4.25
N ILE A 88 -11.59 -15.10 -5.17
CA ILE A 88 -10.23 -15.61 -5.39
C ILE A 88 -9.25 -14.54 -5.89
N TYR A 89 -9.75 -13.56 -6.63
CA TYR A 89 -8.95 -12.46 -7.18
C TYR A 89 -8.75 -11.36 -6.13
N TRP A 90 -9.82 -11.00 -5.42
CA TRP A 90 -9.82 -9.95 -4.41
C TRP A 90 -9.12 -10.37 -3.12
N ALA A 91 -9.08 -11.66 -2.79
CA ALA A 91 -8.26 -12.18 -1.70
C ALA A 91 -6.77 -11.81 -1.86
N ASN A 92 -6.27 -11.64 -3.09
CA ASN A 92 -4.88 -11.22 -3.35
C ASN A 92 -4.58 -9.76 -2.96
N TRP A 93 -5.59 -8.98 -2.57
CA TRP A 93 -5.44 -7.64 -2.01
C TRP A 93 -5.34 -7.65 -0.48
N GLY A 94 -5.72 -8.73 0.20
CA GLY A 94 -5.96 -8.72 1.64
C GLY A 94 -7.40 -8.31 1.98
N TYR A 95 -7.59 -7.62 3.09
CA TYR A 95 -8.87 -7.11 3.56
C TYR A 95 -8.96 -5.58 3.52
N ASN A 96 -7.83 -4.88 3.60
CA ASN A 96 -7.76 -3.44 3.68
C ASN A 96 -6.84 -2.87 2.60
N ARG A 97 -7.21 -1.70 2.07
CA ARG A 97 -6.33 -0.91 1.22
C ARG A 97 -6.49 0.59 1.48
N ILE A 98 -5.40 1.33 1.31
CA ILE A 98 -5.37 2.80 1.31
C ILE A 98 -4.60 3.28 0.08
N ARG A 99 -5.16 4.25 -0.63
CA ARG A 99 -4.51 4.84 -1.80
C ARG A 99 -3.29 5.68 -1.42
N LEU A 100 -2.20 5.53 -2.16
CA LEU A 100 -0.96 6.29 -2.05
C LEU A 100 -0.94 7.37 -3.14
N GLU A 101 -0.98 8.64 -2.72
CA GLU A 101 -0.88 9.78 -3.62
C GLU A 101 0.51 10.41 -3.56
N SER A 102 1.04 10.91 -4.67
CA SER A 102 2.34 11.60 -4.64
C SER A 102 2.25 12.86 -3.76
N ALA A 103 3.16 12.99 -2.79
CA ALA A 103 3.16 14.12 -1.85
C ALA A 103 3.79 15.39 -2.44
N ASP A 104 4.66 15.24 -3.44
CA ASP A 104 5.42 16.31 -4.07
C ASP A 104 5.64 16.06 -5.57
N GLU A 105 6.08 17.10 -6.27
CA GLU A 105 6.29 17.06 -7.72
C GLU A 105 7.44 16.13 -8.12
N LYS A 106 8.46 15.97 -7.27
CA LYS A 106 9.58 15.05 -7.52
C LYS A 106 9.06 13.61 -7.60
N THR A 107 8.24 13.22 -6.64
CA THR A 107 7.61 11.89 -6.57
C THR A 107 6.65 11.69 -7.74
N ARG A 108 5.83 12.71 -8.04
CA ARG A 108 4.90 12.68 -9.18
C ARG A 108 5.61 12.50 -10.53
N LYS A 109 6.80 13.09 -10.70
CA LYS A 109 7.61 13.00 -11.93
C LYS A 109 8.54 11.78 -11.95
N ALA A 110 8.64 11.01 -10.86
CA ALA A 110 9.47 9.81 -10.80
C ALA A 110 9.10 8.86 -11.95
N CYS A 111 10.12 8.21 -12.53
CA CYS A 111 9.94 7.32 -13.68
C CYS A 111 9.16 7.95 -14.86
N GLY A 112 9.40 9.25 -15.11
CA GLY A 112 8.76 10.01 -16.19
C GLY A 112 7.29 10.34 -15.94
N GLY A 113 6.78 10.15 -14.72
CA GLY A 113 5.39 10.46 -14.34
C GLY A 113 4.33 9.52 -14.94
N LYS A 114 4.74 8.36 -15.45
CA LYS A 114 3.84 7.36 -16.05
C LYS A 114 3.31 6.33 -15.04
N ARG A 115 3.92 6.28 -13.85
CA ARG A 115 3.65 5.33 -12.78
C ARG A 115 2.72 5.97 -11.75
N GLY A 116 1.67 5.27 -11.31
CA GLY A 116 0.70 5.80 -10.34
C GLY A 116 -0.40 4.80 -9.98
N GLY A 117 -1.42 5.26 -9.25
CA GLY A 117 -2.55 4.41 -8.84
C GLY A 117 -2.18 3.39 -7.75
N PHE A 118 -1.19 3.71 -6.92
CA PHE A 118 -0.66 2.80 -5.92
C PHE A 118 -1.53 2.73 -4.66
N TYR A 119 -1.42 1.61 -3.97
CA TYR A 119 -2.05 1.37 -2.68
C TYR A 119 -1.04 0.81 -1.69
N ILE A 120 -1.30 1.02 -0.40
CA ILE A 120 -0.83 0.13 0.66
C ILE A 120 -1.97 -0.81 1.03
N HIS A 121 -1.71 -2.12 1.14
CA HIS A 121 -2.74 -3.12 1.42
C HIS A 121 -2.18 -4.32 2.19
N ASP A 122 -3.03 -5.05 2.91
CA ASP A 122 -2.64 -6.12 3.84
C ASP A 122 -2.68 -7.54 3.25
N SER A 123 -2.26 -7.67 2.00
CA SER A 123 -2.10 -8.99 1.39
C SER A 123 -0.95 -9.76 2.02
N THR A 124 -0.97 -11.09 1.86
CA THR A 124 0.08 -12.00 2.32
C THR A 124 0.58 -12.91 1.19
N LYS A 125 0.49 -12.46 -0.07
CA LYS A 125 0.96 -13.25 -1.23
C LYS A 125 2.46 -13.09 -1.50
N GLY A 126 3.09 -12.04 -0.96
CA GLY A 126 4.53 -11.79 -1.06
C GLY A 126 4.98 -10.97 -2.25
N TYR A 127 4.06 -10.28 -2.95
CA TYR A 127 4.39 -9.45 -4.11
C TYR A 127 3.24 -8.48 -4.44
N SER A 128 3.50 -7.45 -5.23
CA SER A 128 2.46 -6.50 -5.65
C SER A 128 2.72 -5.96 -7.06
N HIS A 129 1.70 -5.39 -7.70
CA HIS A 129 1.85 -4.70 -9.00
C HIS A 129 2.22 -3.23 -8.75
N GLY A 130 3.36 -3.01 -8.06
CA GLY A 130 3.82 -1.68 -7.67
C GLY A 130 3.13 -1.02 -6.49
N CYS A 131 2.29 -1.75 -5.77
CA CYS A 131 1.72 -1.32 -4.49
C CYS A 131 2.67 -1.66 -3.33
N ILE A 132 2.34 -1.25 -2.10
CA ILE A 132 3.02 -1.73 -0.88
C ILE A 132 2.12 -2.78 -0.25
N GLU A 133 2.57 -4.02 -0.22
CA GLU A 133 1.99 -5.06 0.63
C GLU A 133 2.58 -4.91 2.03
N VAL A 134 1.76 -4.92 3.08
CA VAL A 134 2.20 -4.82 4.49
C VAL A 134 1.52 -5.88 5.32
N GLU A 135 2.17 -6.42 6.35
CA GLU A 135 1.54 -7.45 7.17
C GLU A 135 0.25 -6.96 7.88
N PRO A 136 -0.77 -7.82 8.06
CA PRO A 136 -2.10 -7.41 8.54
C PRO A 136 -2.15 -6.68 9.89
N VAL A 137 -1.18 -6.93 10.77
CA VAL A 137 -1.11 -6.24 12.06
C VAL A 137 -0.97 -4.71 11.91
N PHE A 138 -0.41 -4.22 10.79
CA PHE A 138 -0.35 -2.79 10.50
C PHE A 138 -1.74 -2.16 10.48
N PHE A 139 -2.71 -2.73 9.75
CA PHE A 139 -4.06 -2.16 9.67
C PHE A 139 -4.84 -2.29 10.97
N ARG A 140 -4.59 -3.35 11.75
CA ARG A 140 -5.15 -3.48 13.11
C ARG A 140 -4.71 -2.34 14.01
N ILE A 141 -3.42 -2.02 14.00
CA ILE A 141 -2.86 -0.91 14.80
C ILE A 141 -3.29 0.43 14.24
N LEU A 142 -3.29 0.60 12.92
CA LEU A 142 -3.78 1.81 12.26
C LEU A 142 -5.19 2.15 12.75
N LYS A 143 -6.11 1.17 12.73
CA LYS A 143 -7.47 1.34 13.25
C LYS A 143 -7.47 1.93 14.66
N GLN A 144 -6.75 1.28 15.58
CA GLN A 144 -6.66 1.67 16.99
C GLN A 144 -6.11 3.08 17.17
N GLU A 145 -5.09 3.46 16.39
CA GLU A 145 -4.49 4.80 16.46
C GLU A 145 -5.42 5.89 15.88
N THR A 146 -6.18 5.57 14.82
CA THR A 146 -7.08 6.53 14.19
C THR A 146 -8.39 6.74 14.94
N GLU A 147 -8.81 5.79 15.78
CA GLU A 147 -10.00 5.89 16.63
C GLU A 147 -9.76 6.72 17.91
N LYS A 148 -8.50 7.07 18.22
CA LYS A 148 -8.16 7.96 19.35
C LYS A 148 -8.66 9.39 19.10
N GLU A 149 -8.96 10.11 20.18
CA GLU A 149 -9.30 11.53 20.12
C GLU A 149 -8.16 12.33 19.46
N ASN A 150 -8.47 13.12 18.43
CA ASN A 150 -7.50 13.84 17.59
C ASN A 150 -6.54 12.94 16.80
N GLY A 151 -6.92 11.70 16.48
CA GLY A 151 -6.18 10.86 15.54
C GLY A 151 -5.86 11.63 14.26
N GLU A 152 -4.59 11.64 13.87
CA GLU A 152 -4.14 12.22 12.61
C GLU A 152 -4.96 11.60 11.46
N LYS A 153 -5.23 12.36 10.41
CA LYS A 153 -6.07 11.89 9.27
C LYS A 153 -5.29 11.75 7.97
N THR A 154 -4.06 12.23 7.96
CA THR A 154 -3.15 12.11 6.82
C THR A 154 -1.76 11.71 7.28
N PHE A 155 -1.25 10.61 6.73
CA PHE A 155 0.12 10.17 6.98
C PHE A 155 0.97 10.44 5.73
N THR A 156 2.28 10.61 5.92
CA THR A 156 3.25 10.57 4.82
C THR A 156 4.03 9.27 4.87
N VAL A 157 4.24 8.62 3.74
CA VAL A 157 5.16 7.49 3.58
C VAL A 157 6.36 7.97 2.78
N ASN A 158 7.54 7.89 3.39
CA ASN A 158 8.80 8.06 2.67
C ASN A 158 9.26 6.68 2.18
N VAL A 159 9.19 6.45 0.88
CA VAL A 159 9.77 5.28 0.23
C VAL A 159 11.23 5.60 -0.05
N LYS A 160 12.13 4.86 0.59
CA LYS A 160 13.58 5.05 0.46
C LYS A 160 14.28 3.71 0.62
N TYR A 161 14.75 3.15 -0.48
CA TYR A 161 15.32 1.81 -0.51
C TYR A 161 16.72 1.73 0.08
N VAL A 162 17.05 0.55 0.61
CA VAL A 162 18.41 0.18 0.98
C VAL A 162 19.14 -0.36 -0.24
N SER A 163 20.30 0.19 -0.57
CA SER A 163 21.11 -0.26 -1.71
C SER A 163 21.52 -1.73 -1.54
N GLY A 164 21.43 -2.50 -2.63
CA GLY A 164 21.76 -3.93 -2.63
C GLY A 164 20.73 -4.83 -1.95
N GLN A 165 19.61 -4.30 -1.46
CA GLN A 165 18.54 -5.04 -0.81
C GLN A 165 17.35 -5.23 -1.74
N GLN A 166 16.77 -6.43 -1.76
CA GLN A 166 15.49 -6.69 -2.43
C GLN A 166 14.35 -5.95 -1.76
N THR A 167 13.29 -5.66 -2.52
CA THR A 167 12.05 -5.06 -2.02
C THR A 167 11.01 -6.10 -1.59
N ASN A 168 11.46 -7.24 -1.08
CA ASN A 168 10.64 -8.31 -0.50
C ASN A 168 10.95 -8.47 0.98
N GLY A 169 10.02 -8.06 1.83
CA GLY A 169 10.15 -8.15 3.30
C GLY A 169 9.58 -9.41 3.92
N GLY A 170 9.20 -10.40 3.11
CA GLY A 170 8.65 -11.67 3.61
C GLY A 170 7.23 -11.53 4.15
N THR A 171 6.37 -10.81 3.44
CA THR A 171 4.92 -10.71 3.73
C THR A 171 4.14 -11.97 3.37
N LYS A 172 4.74 -12.89 2.59
CA LYS A 172 4.16 -14.19 2.26
C LYS A 172 3.99 -15.05 3.52
N GLN A 173 2.80 -15.61 3.71
CA GLN A 173 2.47 -16.56 4.78
C GLN A 173 2.05 -17.91 4.21
#